data_AF-A0A1S3ZQ95-F1
#
_entry.id   AF-A0A1S3ZQ95-F1
#
_cell.length_a   1.000
_cell.length_b   1.000
_cell.length_c   1.000
_cell.angle_alpha   90.00
_cell.angle_beta   90.00
_cell.angle_gamma   90.00
#
_symmetry.space_group_name_H-M   'P 1'
#
loop_
_entity.id
_entity.type
_entity.pdbx_description
1 polymer ?
#
loop_
_entity_poly.entity_id
_entity_poly.type
_entity_poly.pdbx_seq_one_letter_code
_entity_poly.pdbx_strand_id
1 'polypeptide(L)'
;MLKVPPHQVAGHEAVNGKLGPLVDESGRFYKPLQGDERGSNEVAFYISLSTNSGIPEHIQRFFPTFYGTQLIEASDGSGLKPHLVLEDLARGQVNPSIMDVKIGSRTWAPEASQKYIEKCLKKDRESSSLPLGFRISGLQIFRSKGLGFWKPGKKAAQKLSTEEVKLVLRRFVSSNTLNDLDLEPDCALASTVYGGSTGILSQLLELKAWFEDQTTYHFYSCSILVVFEKELALEGSNPGAQIKLIDFAHVYEGRGVIDHNFLGGLCSLIKFISEILTAPNECKTEVSAKDGQKNLINTDNGVVADQENFVNSGNGVVADQENLINSGNGVVADQKNLTSTDNGVS
;
A
#
# COMPACT_ATOMS: atom_id res chain seq x y z
N MET A 1 3.24 -7.85 30.89
CA MET A 1 1.84 -8.22 30.56
C MET A 1 1.64 -8.05 29.06
N LEU A 2 0.99 -8.99 28.38
CA LEU A 2 0.72 -8.91 26.94
C LEU A 2 -0.52 -8.05 26.66
N LYS A 3 -0.45 -7.23 25.62
CA LYS A 3 -1.50 -6.28 25.22
C LYS A 3 -1.70 -6.33 23.70
N VAL A 4 -2.86 -5.91 23.22
CA VAL A 4 -3.09 -5.73 21.78
C VAL A 4 -2.27 -4.52 21.28
N PRO A 5 -1.53 -4.62 20.16
CA PRO A 5 -0.76 -3.50 19.64
C PRO A 5 -1.70 -2.36 19.22
N PRO A 6 -1.54 -1.14 19.76
CA PRO A 6 -2.48 -0.04 19.53
C PRO A 6 -2.42 0.52 18.10
N HIS A 7 -1.31 0.32 17.39
CA HIS A 7 -1.02 0.95 16.09
C HIS A 7 -0.90 -0.06 14.94
N GLN A 8 -1.44 -1.27 15.09
CA GLN A 8 -1.48 -2.24 14.00
C GLN A 8 -2.31 -1.69 12.82
N VAL A 9 -1.76 -1.64 11.61
CA VAL A 9 -2.47 -1.07 10.43
C VAL A 9 -2.88 -2.10 9.38
N ALA A 10 -2.22 -3.26 9.35
CA ALA A 10 -2.42 -4.32 8.39
C ALA A 10 -2.41 -5.71 9.05
N GLY A 11 -2.43 -6.78 8.26
CA GLY A 11 -2.38 -8.13 8.81
C GLY A 11 -3.66 -8.57 9.53
N HIS A 12 -3.51 -9.42 10.55
CA HIS A 12 -4.60 -9.81 11.45
C HIS A 12 -4.59 -8.89 12.67
N GLU A 13 -5.76 -8.51 13.18
CA GLU A 13 -5.90 -7.71 14.40
C GLU A 13 -6.48 -8.59 15.51
N ALA A 14 -5.93 -8.49 16.72
CA ALA A 14 -6.37 -9.21 17.91
C ALA A 14 -7.64 -8.56 18.51
N VAL A 15 -8.72 -8.55 17.73
CA VAL A 15 -9.98 -7.84 18.07
C VAL A 15 -11.16 -8.79 17.89
N ASN A 16 -12.16 -8.69 18.78
CA ASN A 16 -13.40 -9.47 18.75
C ASN A 16 -13.17 -10.99 18.73
N GLY A 17 -12.26 -11.48 19.58
CA GLY A 17 -11.94 -12.91 19.69
C GLY A 17 -11.23 -13.48 18.46
N LYS A 18 -10.59 -12.64 17.64
CA LYS A 18 -9.76 -13.08 16.51
C LYS A 18 -8.31 -13.22 16.94
N LEU A 19 -7.65 -14.23 16.39
CA LEU A 19 -6.22 -14.41 16.55
C LEU A 19 -5.48 -13.26 15.85
N GLY A 20 -4.60 -12.60 16.58
CA GLY A 20 -3.80 -11.50 16.10
C GLY A 20 -2.57 -11.27 16.97
N PRO A 21 -1.75 -10.29 16.61
CA PRO A 21 -0.52 -10.00 17.32
C PRO A 21 -0.75 -9.43 18.71
N LEU A 22 0.25 -9.59 19.56
CA LEU A 22 0.34 -9.02 20.90
C LEU A 22 1.66 -8.26 21.06
N VAL A 23 1.74 -7.36 22.03
CA VAL A 23 2.97 -6.66 22.42
C VAL A 23 3.20 -6.72 23.93
N ASP A 24 4.44 -6.53 24.37
CA ASP A 24 4.81 -6.36 25.77
C ASP A 24 5.51 -5.01 26.05
N GLU A 25 5.79 -4.74 27.32
CA GLU A 25 6.46 -3.49 27.76
C GLU A 25 7.97 -3.49 27.47
N SER A 26 8.53 -4.66 27.17
CA SER A 26 9.93 -4.84 26.76
C SER A 26 10.17 -4.45 25.30
N GLY A 27 9.12 -4.17 24.53
CA GLY A 27 9.22 -3.85 23.11
C GLY A 27 9.23 -5.08 22.20
N ARG A 28 8.56 -6.15 22.60
CA ARG A 28 8.40 -7.38 21.80
C ARG A 28 7.05 -7.38 21.11
N PHE A 29 7.03 -7.75 19.84
CA PHE A 29 5.86 -8.00 19.02
C PHE A 29 5.71 -9.49 18.77
N TYR A 30 4.62 -10.08 19.27
CA TYR A 30 4.31 -11.50 19.18
C TYR A 30 3.33 -11.72 18.04
N LYS A 31 3.83 -12.20 16.90
CA LYS A 31 3.03 -12.49 15.70
C LYS A 31 2.64 -13.98 15.70
N PRO A 32 1.34 -14.34 15.78
CA PRO A 32 0.93 -15.73 15.70
C PRO A 32 1.43 -16.37 14.41
N LEU A 33 2.00 -17.58 14.51
CA LEU A 33 2.45 -18.29 13.31
C LEU A 33 1.24 -18.64 12.45
N GLN A 34 1.30 -18.22 11.18
CA GLN A 34 0.26 -18.50 10.21
C GLN A 34 0.32 -19.98 9.78
N GLY A 35 -0.84 -20.57 9.53
CA GLY A 35 -0.94 -21.91 8.93
C GLY A 35 -0.47 -21.95 7.47
N ASP A 36 -0.52 -23.15 6.88
CA ASP A 36 -0.08 -23.43 5.51
C ASP A 36 1.41 -23.10 5.29
N GLU A 37 2.28 -23.48 6.24
CA GLU A 37 3.73 -23.25 6.24
C GLU A 37 4.20 -21.79 6.27
N ARG A 38 3.29 -20.82 6.09
CA ARG A 38 3.63 -19.38 6.07
C ARG A 38 4.36 -18.94 7.33
N GLY A 39 3.89 -19.37 8.50
CA GLY A 39 4.54 -19.06 9.77
C GLY A 39 5.94 -19.68 9.89
N SER A 40 6.08 -20.95 9.50
CA SER A 40 7.39 -21.64 9.54
C SER A 40 8.38 -21.05 8.52
N ASN A 41 7.90 -20.64 7.35
CA ASN A 41 8.73 -20.00 6.32
C ASN A 41 9.25 -18.64 6.80
N GLU A 42 8.40 -17.84 7.45
CA GLU A 42 8.84 -16.56 8.04
C GLU A 42 9.89 -16.76 9.14
N VAL A 43 9.71 -17.77 10.00
CA VAL A 43 10.71 -18.15 11.01
C VAL A 43 12.02 -18.58 10.35
N ALA A 44 11.96 -19.46 9.35
CA ALA A 44 13.13 -19.94 8.62
C ALA A 44 13.89 -18.79 7.95
N PHE A 45 13.17 -17.82 7.37
CA PHE A 45 13.78 -16.61 6.81
C PHE A 45 14.56 -15.84 7.88
N TYR A 46 13.97 -15.54 9.03
CA TYR A 46 14.67 -14.81 10.10
C TYR A 46 15.89 -15.57 10.66
N ILE A 47 15.82 -16.90 10.74
CA ILE A 47 16.97 -17.74 11.12
C ILE A 47 18.07 -17.66 10.06
N SER A 48 17.70 -17.70 8.77
CA SER A 48 18.66 -17.54 7.68
C SER A 48 19.28 -16.14 7.69
N LEU A 49 18.51 -15.11 8.04
CA LEU A 49 18.95 -13.73 8.08
C LEU A 49 20.02 -13.51 9.16
N SER A 50 19.82 -14.08 10.35
CA SER A 50 20.77 -13.95 11.47
C SER A 50 22.07 -14.72 11.28
N THR A 51 22.09 -15.70 10.36
CA THR A 51 23.27 -16.51 10.05
C THR A 51 23.95 -16.11 8.74
N ASN A 52 23.33 -15.24 7.94
CA ASN A 52 23.85 -14.78 6.66
C ASN A 52 24.80 -13.59 6.82
N SER A 53 26.12 -13.87 6.79
CA SER A 53 27.18 -12.85 6.81
C SER A 53 27.26 -12.00 5.55
N GLY A 54 26.52 -12.33 4.49
CA GLY A 54 26.51 -11.63 3.21
C GLY A 54 25.62 -10.39 3.16
N ILE A 55 24.78 -10.15 4.17
CA ILE A 55 23.97 -8.92 4.23
C ILE A 55 24.73 -7.85 5.02
N PRO A 56 25.05 -6.69 4.40
CA PRO A 56 25.76 -5.61 5.08
C PRO A 56 25.03 -5.12 6.33
N GLU A 57 25.77 -4.74 7.38
CA GLU A 57 25.21 -4.26 8.66
C GLU A 57 24.22 -3.10 8.47
N HIS A 58 24.53 -2.17 7.58
CA HIS A 58 23.66 -1.02 7.26
C HIS A 58 22.34 -1.43 6.59
N ILE A 59 22.25 -2.63 6.00
CA ILE A 59 21.02 -3.19 5.44
C ILE A 59 20.25 -4.00 6.49
N GLN A 60 20.94 -4.69 7.40
CA GLN A 60 20.31 -5.49 8.45
C GLN A 60 19.34 -4.66 9.30
N ARG A 61 19.62 -3.36 9.48
CA ARG A 61 18.74 -2.43 10.20
C ARG A 61 17.35 -2.27 9.60
N PHE A 62 17.15 -2.62 8.32
CA PHE A 62 15.82 -2.58 7.70
C PHE A 62 14.94 -3.76 8.10
N PHE A 63 15.48 -4.78 8.76
CA PHE A 63 14.72 -5.91 9.27
C PHE A 63 14.39 -5.71 10.76
N PRO A 64 13.19 -6.08 11.23
CA PRO A 64 12.89 -6.12 12.64
C PRO A 64 13.81 -7.10 13.36
N THR A 65 14.24 -6.75 14.57
CA THR A 65 15.04 -7.69 15.37
C THR A 65 14.22 -8.96 15.67
N PHE A 66 14.80 -10.14 15.39
CA PHE A 66 14.20 -11.43 15.68
C PHE A 66 14.67 -11.98 17.01
N TYR A 67 13.74 -12.34 17.89
CA TYR A 67 14.01 -12.85 19.24
C TYR A 67 13.73 -14.34 19.41
N GLY A 68 13.41 -15.04 18.31
CA GLY A 68 13.02 -16.45 18.34
C GLY A 68 11.51 -16.65 18.28
N THR A 69 11.09 -17.86 18.67
CA THR A 69 9.68 -18.25 18.73
C THR A 69 9.31 -18.60 20.16
N GLN A 70 8.07 -18.32 20.56
CA GLN A 70 7.58 -18.61 21.90
C GLN A 70 6.14 -19.14 21.86
N LEU A 71 5.79 -20.05 22.77
CA LEU A 71 4.40 -20.42 23.04
C LEU A 71 3.77 -19.35 23.94
N ILE A 72 2.71 -18.73 23.46
CA ILE A 72 2.00 -17.62 24.12
C ILE A 72 0.51 -17.91 24.10
N GLU A 73 -0.20 -17.50 25.15
CA GLU A 73 -1.66 -17.56 25.19
C GLU A 73 -2.24 -16.75 24.04
N ALA A 74 -2.99 -17.41 23.16
CA ALA A 74 -3.50 -16.81 21.94
C ALA A 74 -4.53 -15.72 22.26
N SER A 75 -4.52 -14.64 21.47
CA SER A 75 -5.42 -13.49 21.67
C SER A 75 -6.90 -13.80 21.48
N ASP A 76 -7.23 -14.94 20.87
CA ASP A 76 -8.59 -15.45 20.70
C ASP A 76 -9.04 -16.39 21.83
N GLY A 77 -8.19 -16.64 22.84
CA GLY A 77 -8.50 -17.53 23.96
C GLY A 77 -8.46 -19.02 23.60
N SER A 78 -7.90 -19.38 22.45
CA SER A 78 -7.79 -20.78 22.01
C SER A 78 -6.62 -21.56 22.63
N GLY A 79 -6.02 -21.05 23.71
CA GLY A 79 -4.89 -21.64 24.42
C GLY A 79 -3.52 -21.21 23.88
N LEU A 80 -2.48 -21.90 24.32
CA LEU A 80 -1.11 -21.64 23.88
C LEU A 80 -0.92 -21.91 22.38
N LYS A 81 -0.42 -20.91 21.65
CA LYS A 81 -0.03 -21.02 20.23
C LYS A 81 1.40 -20.54 20.02
N PRO A 82 2.10 -21.08 19.01
CA PRO A 82 3.42 -20.59 18.63
C PRO A 82 3.30 -19.18 18.02
N HIS A 83 4.16 -18.29 18.49
CA HIS A 83 4.31 -16.93 17.99
C HIS A 83 5.77 -16.68 17.60
N LEU A 84 5.94 -15.97 16.49
CA LEU A 84 7.20 -15.33 16.11
C LEU A 84 7.37 -14.08 16.97
N VAL A 85 8.54 -13.93 17.62
CA VAL A 85 8.83 -12.79 18.50
C VAL A 85 9.75 -11.82 17.77
N LEU A 86 9.25 -10.62 17.49
CA LEU A 86 9.93 -9.55 16.76
C LEU A 86 10.08 -8.29 17.61
N GLU A 87 10.83 -7.33 17.11
CA GLU A 87 10.85 -5.96 17.60
C GLU A 87 9.49 -5.28 17.38
N ASP A 88 8.97 -4.62 18.42
CA ASP A 88 7.83 -3.72 18.28
C ASP A 88 8.29 -2.37 17.69
N LEU A 89 8.03 -2.18 16.40
CA LEU A 89 8.45 -1.01 15.64
C LEU A 89 7.70 0.28 16.01
N ALA A 90 6.56 0.17 16.70
CA ALA A 90 5.79 1.31 17.19
C ALA A 90 6.04 1.58 18.68
N ARG A 91 7.00 0.87 19.29
CA ARG A 91 7.29 1.02 20.72
C ARG A 91 7.73 2.44 21.04
N GLY A 92 7.15 3.00 22.10
CA GLY A 92 7.51 4.34 22.59
C GLY A 92 6.97 5.48 21.73
N GLN A 93 6.24 5.15 20.66
CA GLN A 93 5.56 6.13 19.85
C GLN A 93 4.19 6.45 20.47
N VAL A 94 3.93 7.74 20.64
CA VAL A 94 2.70 8.28 21.22
C VAL A 94 1.65 8.46 20.11
N ASN A 95 2.03 9.10 19.00
CA ASN A 95 1.11 9.49 17.93
C ASN A 95 1.65 9.14 16.53
N PRO A 96 2.00 7.86 16.29
CA PRO A 96 2.66 7.49 15.05
C PRO A 96 1.72 7.49 13.85
N SER A 97 2.22 8.01 12.75
CA SER A 97 1.66 7.77 11.42
C SER A 97 2.39 6.58 10.79
N ILE A 98 1.62 5.57 10.39
CA ILE A 98 2.11 4.27 9.96
C ILE A 98 1.47 3.91 8.62
N MET A 99 2.28 3.45 7.67
CA MET A 99 1.84 2.99 6.36
C MET A 99 2.50 1.66 6.02
N ASP A 100 1.70 0.64 5.76
CA ASP A 100 2.16 -0.65 5.23
C ASP A 100 2.03 -0.63 3.71
N VAL A 101 3.17 -0.60 3.02
CA VAL A 101 3.25 -0.60 1.56
C VAL A 101 3.72 -1.96 1.09
N LYS A 102 2.83 -2.73 0.46
CA LYS A 102 3.18 -4.02 -0.13
C LYS A 102 3.82 -3.80 -1.49
N ILE A 103 5.02 -4.34 -1.68
CA ILE A 103 5.87 -4.09 -2.84
C ILE A 103 5.79 -5.25 -3.83
N GLY A 104 5.88 -4.91 -5.12
CA GLY A 104 5.80 -5.82 -6.25
C GLY A 104 4.47 -5.67 -7.02
N SER A 105 4.55 -5.72 -8.36
CA SER A 105 3.36 -5.79 -9.21
C SER A 105 2.69 -7.15 -9.13
N ARG A 106 3.45 -8.16 -8.72
CA ARG A 106 3.01 -9.52 -8.44
C ARG A 106 3.30 -9.88 -6.99
N THR A 107 2.31 -10.44 -6.29
CA THR A 107 2.45 -10.86 -4.89
C THR A 107 2.53 -12.37 -4.68
N TRP A 108 2.77 -13.14 -5.75
CA TRP A 108 2.93 -14.59 -5.75
C TRP A 108 4.23 -15.01 -6.43
N ALA A 109 4.86 -16.06 -5.92
CA ALA A 109 6.02 -16.69 -6.55
C ALA A 109 5.57 -17.73 -7.60
N PRO A 110 6.34 -17.97 -8.68
CA PRO A 110 6.07 -19.05 -9.64
C PRO A 110 5.91 -20.43 -8.98
N GLU A 111 6.62 -20.67 -7.89
CA GLU A 111 6.61 -21.92 -7.11
C GLU A 111 5.40 -22.04 -6.16
N ALA A 112 4.57 -21.01 -6.03
CA ALA A 112 3.42 -21.03 -5.13
C ALA A 112 2.29 -21.96 -5.66
N SER A 113 1.45 -22.44 -4.75
CA SER A 113 0.30 -23.26 -5.16
C SER A 113 -0.64 -22.51 -6.10
N GLN A 114 -1.25 -23.22 -7.05
CA GLN A 114 -2.19 -22.64 -8.03
C GLN A 114 -3.31 -21.84 -7.36
N LYS A 115 -3.89 -22.37 -6.29
CA LYS A 115 -4.93 -21.69 -5.48
C LYS A 115 -4.43 -20.37 -4.88
N TYR A 116 -3.17 -20.32 -4.45
CA TYR A 116 -2.57 -19.09 -3.92
C TYR A 116 -2.32 -18.08 -5.04
N ILE A 117 -1.78 -18.53 -6.18
CA ILE A 117 -1.55 -17.70 -7.37
C ILE A 117 -2.86 -17.04 -7.81
N GLU A 118 -3.94 -17.80 -7.99
CA GLU A 118 -5.25 -17.26 -8.40
C GLU A 118 -5.80 -16.22 -7.41
N LYS A 119 -5.67 -16.49 -6.11
CA LYS A 119 -6.06 -15.57 -5.04
C LYS A 119 -5.25 -14.26 -5.10
N CYS A 120 -3.94 -14.34 -5.34
CA CYS A 120 -3.08 -13.17 -5.43
C CYS A 120 -3.32 -12.40 -6.73
N LEU A 121 -3.42 -13.08 -7.87
CA LEU A 121 -3.76 -12.47 -9.17
C LEU A 121 -5.04 -11.64 -9.10
N LYS A 122 -6.10 -12.17 -8.47
CA LYS A 122 -7.35 -11.43 -8.29
C LYS A 122 -7.13 -10.13 -7.52
N LYS A 123 -6.40 -10.19 -6.40
CA LYS A 123 -6.11 -9.01 -5.57
C LYS A 123 -5.18 -8.01 -6.25
N ASP A 124 -4.18 -8.51 -6.95
CA ASP A 124 -3.20 -7.66 -7.64
C ASP A 124 -3.89 -6.88 -8.76
N ARG A 125 -4.85 -7.50 -9.48
CA ARG A 125 -5.70 -6.85 -10.49
C ARG A 125 -6.68 -5.81 -9.93
N GLU A 126 -7.21 -6.06 -8.73
CA GLU A 126 -8.18 -5.18 -8.07
C GLU A 126 -7.52 -4.07 -7.22
N SER A 127 -6.20 -3.88 -7.33
CA SER A 127 -5.45 -2.91 -6.53
C SER A 127 -4.44 -2.13 -7.38
N SER A 128 -3.78 -1.16 -6.75
CA SER A 128 -2.67 -0.40 -7.32
C SER A 128 -1.40 -1.22 -7.61
N SER A 129 -1.35 -2.50 -7.22
CA SER A 129 -0.15 -3.33 -7.37
C SER A 129 0.28 -3.46 -8.83
N LEU A 130 -0.64 -3.84 -9.73
CA LEU A 130 -0.30 -3.94 -11.15
C LEU A 130 0.16 -2.61 -11.78
N PRO A 131 -0.60 -1.49 -11.67
CA PRO A 131 -0.21 -0.24 -12.32
C PRO A 131 0.98 0.46 -11.66
N LEU A 132 1.18 0.32 -10.33
CA LEU A 132 2.22 1.05 -9.61
C LEU A 132 3.41 0.19 -9.19
N GLY A 133 3.32 -1.14 -9.26
CA GLY A 133 4.31 -2.03 -8.66
C GLY A 133 4.25 -2.06 -7.13
N PHE A 134 3.25 -1.46 -6.50
CA PHE A 134 3.00 -1.54 -5.06
C PHE A 134 1.56 -1.18 -4.71
N ARG A 135 1.11 -1.49 -3.49
CA ARG A 135 -0.17 -1.03 -2.94
C ARG A 135 -0.07 -0.69 -1.46
N ILE A 136 -0.92 0.20 -0.99
CA ILE A 136 -1.08 0.46 0.44
C ILE A 136 -1.97 -0.63 1.04
N SER A 137 -1.42 -1.47 1.92
CA SER A 137 -2.12 -2.60 2.54
C SER A 137 -2.73 -2.27 3.91
N GLY A 138 -2.28 -1.18 4.53
CA GLY A 138 -2.76 -0.65 5.80
C GLY A 138 -2.24 0.76 6.03
N LEU A 139 -3.02 1.58 6.72
CA LEU A 139 -2.72 2.98 6.91
C LEU A 139 -3.28 3.50 8.24
N GLN A 140 -2.49 4.29 8.94
CA GLN A 140 -2.90 5.10 10.08
C GLN A 140 -2.18 6.45 9.97
N ILE A 141 -2.93 7.54 9.93
CA ILE A 141 -2.38 8.90 9.91
C ILE A 141 -2.86 9.63 11.15
N PHE A 142 -1.94 10.13 11.97
CA PHE A 142 -2.30 11.01 13.06
C PHE A 142 -2.83 12.35 12.51
N ARG A 143 -3.93 12.84 13.07
CA ARG A 143 -4.51 14.13 12.68
C ARG A 143 -4.18 15.18 13.72
N SER A 144 -4.75 15.04 14.91
CA SER A 144 -4.50 15.91 16.05
C SER A 144 -4.97 15.22 17.33
N LYS A 145 -4.59 15.75 18.50
CA LYS A 145 -5.05 15.22 19.80
C LYS A 145 -6.59 15.14 19.91
N GLY A 146 -7.31 16.07 19.28
CA GLY A 146 -8.79 16.09 19.31
C GLY A 146 -9.45 15.16 18.29
N LEU A 147 -8.81 14.89 17.15
CA LEU A 147 -9.37 14.08 16.06
C LEU A 147 -8.82 12.64 16.02
N GLY A 148 -7.75 12.36 16.77
CA GLY A 148 -7.08 11.06 16.81
C GLY A 148 -6.49 10.68 15.45
N PHE A 149 -6.73 9.45 15.03
CA PHE A 149 -6.17 8.87 13.81
C PHE A 149 -7.20 8.78 12.68
N TRP A 150 -6.76 8.96 11.45
CA TRP A 150 -7.45 8.45 10.28
C TRP A 150 -6.89 7.07 9.93
N LYS A 151 -7.73 6.03 10.06
CA LYS A 151 -7.37 4.64 9.83
C LYS A 151 -8.43 3.99 8.94
N PRO A 152 -8.30 4.04 7.60
CA PRO A 152 -9.23 3.35 6.72
C PRO A 152 -9.17 1.83 6.98
N GLY A 153 -10.30 1.15 6.85
CA GLY A 153 -10.34 -0.30 7.01
C GLY A 153 -9.45 -1.00 5.97
N LYS A 154 -8.87 -2.15 6.32
CA LYS A 154 -7.94 -2.93 5.48
C LYS A 154 -8.40 -3.09 4.02
N LYS A 155 -9.67 -3.41 3.80
CA LYS A 155 -10.22 -3.58 2.44
C LYS A 155 -10.31 -2.26 1.66
N ALA A 156 -10.54 -1.15 2.34
CA ALA A 156 -10.59 0.17 1.72
C ALA A 156 -9.18 0.61 1.31
N ALA A 157 -8.20 0.47 2.21
CA ALA A 157 -6.79 0.78 1.89
C ALA A 157 -6.27 -0.02 0.69
N GLN A 158 -6.60 -1.32 0.62
CA GLN A 158 -6.15 -2.20 -0.48
C GLN A 158 -6.78 -1.89 -1.83
N LYS A 159 -7.92 -1.17 -1.86
CA LYS A 159 -8.66 -0.84 -3.08
C LYS A 159 -8.39 0.56 -3.59
N LEU A 160 -7.49 1.30 -2.96
CA LEU A 160 -7.10 2.62 -3.42
C LEU A 160 -6.56 2.52 -4.86
N SER A 161 -7.17 3.30 -5.74
CA SER A 161 -6.72 3.55 -7.11
C SER A 161 -5.36 4.26 -7.13
N THR A 162 -4.76 4.35 -8.31
CA THR A 162 -3.49 5.04 -8.50
C THR A 162 -3.52 6.49 -8.01
N GLU A 163 -4.56 7.25 -8.35
CA GLU A 163 -4.67 8.66 -7.95
C GLU A 163 -4.90 8.81 -6.43
N GLU A 164 -5.72 7.94 -5.85
CA GLU A 164 -5.93 7.92 -4.39
C GLU A 164 -4.63 7.56 -3.65
N VAL A 165 -3.81 6.64 -4.18
CA VAL A 165 -2.50 6.33 -3.59
C VAL A 165 -1.59 7.56 -3.59
N LYS A 166 -1.52 8.32 -4.69
CA LYS A 166 -0.74 9.58 -4.74
C LYS A 166 -1.23 10.57 -3.70
N LEU A 167 -2.55 10.75 -3.60
CA LEU A 167 -3.17 11.63 -2.62
C LEU A 167 -2.86 11.19 -1.18
N VAL A 168 -2.87 9.88 -0.90
CA VAL A 168 -2.52 9.33 0.40
C VAL A 168 -1.06 9.58 0.75
N LEU A 169 -0.13 9.39 -0.19
CA LEU A 169 1.29 9.67 0.04
C LEU A 169 1.51 11.16 0.38
N ARG A 170 0.83 12.06 -0.32
CA ARG A 170 0.83 13.51 0.00
C ARG A 170 0.22 13.81 1.36
N ARG A 171 -0.93 13.19 1.68
CA ARG A 171 -1.64 13.33 2.96
C ARG A 171 -0.80 12.82 4.13
N PHE A 172 0.00 11.77 3.92
CA PHE A 172 0.87 11.17 4.93
C PHE A 172 1.85 12.18 5.52
N VAL A 173 2.29 13.16 4.72
CA VAL A 173 3.21 14.23 5.12
C VAL A 173 2.57 15.62 5.12
N SER A 174 1.24 15.67 5.24
CA SER A 174 0.51 16.94 5.32
C SER A 174 0.41 17.43 6.77
N SER A 175 0.52 18.74 6.96
CA SER A 175 0.25 19.37 8.27
C SER A 175 -1.25 19.53 8.54
N ASN A 176 -2.08 19.43 7.49
CA ASN A 176 -3.52 19.55 7.59
C ASN A 176 -4.12 18.50 8.53
N THR A 177 -5.01 18.95 9.41
CA THR A 177 -5.64 18.14 10.46
C THR A 177 -7.11 17.81 10.18
N LEU A 178 -7.73 18.45 9.17
CA LEU A 178 -9.18 18.45 8.93
C LEU A 178 -9.75 17.15 8.30
N ASN A 179 -11.07 17.00 8.48
CA ASN A 179 -11.92 15.93 7.94
C ASN A 179 -12.22 16.05 6.43
N ASP A 180 -11.77 17.10 5.74
CA ASP A 180 -12.00 17.23 4.30
C ASP A 180 -11.00 16.37 3.54
N LEU A 181 -11.47 15.18 3.16
CA LEU A 181 -10.87 14.40 2.08
C LEU A 181 -10.75 15.22 0.79
N ASP A 182 -11.53 16.30 0.66
CA ASP A 182 -11.60 17.19 -0.50
C ASP A 182 -10.53 18.29 -0.51
N LEU A 183 -9.81 18.52 0.60
CA LEU A 183 -8.72 19.51 0.63
C LEU A 183 -7.42 18.89 0.14
N GLU A 184 -6.79 19.56 -0.83
CA GLU A 184 -5.47 19.19 -1.35
C GLU A 184 -4.42 19.17 -0.22
N PRO A 185 -3.63 18.09 -0.07
CA PRO A 185 -2.62 18.01 0.97
C PRO A 185 -1.45 18.96 0.70
N ASP A 186 -1.15 19.80 1.69
CA ASP A 186 -0.10 20.84 1.64
C ASP A 186 1.34 20.31 1.62
N CYS A 187 1.52 19.00 1.88
CA CYS A 187 2.80 18.31 1.95
C CYS A 187 3.85 19.00 2.85
N ALA A 188 3.42 19.81 3.82
CA ALA A 188 4.31 20.72 4.56
C ALA A 188 5.38 19.97 5.39
N LEU A 189 5.17 18.70 5.72
CA LEU A 189 6.11 17.86 6.46
C LEU A 189 7.02 17.04 5.52
N ALA A 190 6.88 17.16 4.20
CA ALA A 190 7.61 16.33 3.24
C ALA A 190 9.13 16.44 3.44
N SER A 191 9.67 17.65 3.55
CA SER A 191 11.11 17.85 3.76
C SER A 191 11.62 17.21 5.06
N THR A 192 10.81 17.19 6.12
CA THR A 192 11.19 16.68 7.44
C THR A 192 11.04 15.16 7.54
N VAL A 193 10.05 14.58 6.86
CA VAL A 193 9.74 13.14 6.94
C VAL A 193 10.39 12.37 5.79
N TYR A 194 10.17 12.81 4.55
CA TYR A 194 10.72 12.15 3.36
C TYR A 194 12.14 12.60 3.05
N GLY A 195 12.46 13.87 3.28
CA GLY A 195 13.75 14.48 2.94
C GLY A 195 14.84 14.32 3.99
N GLY A 196 16.04 14.81 3.68
CA GLY A 196 17.21 14.75 4.56
C GLY A 196 17.96 13.41 4.50
N SER A 197 19.17 13.38 5.09
CA SER A 197 20.05 12.20 5.06
C SER A 197 19.50 11.00 5.82
N THR A 198 18.58 11.22 6.76
CA THR A 198 17.91 10.17 7.55
C THR A 198 16.43 10.02 7.20
N GLY A 199 15.92 10.76 6.20
CA GLY A 199 14.52 10.68 5.78
C GLY A 199 14.18 9.37 5.08
N ILE A 200 12.89 9.18 4.83
CA ILE A 200 12.38 7.98 4.15
C ILE A 200 13.01 7.78 2.77
N LEU A 201 13.22 8.85 1.99
CA LEU A 201 13.80 8.72 0.65
C LEU A 201 15.24 8.19 0.70
N SER A 202 16.06 8.71 1.61
CA SER A 202 17.45 8.26 1.79
C SER A 202 17.52 6.77 2.14
N GLN A 203 16.67 6.33 3.08
CA GLN A 203 16.56 4.93 3.49
C GLN A 203 16.09 4.02 2.35
N LEU A 204 15.11 4.46 1.55
CA LEU A 204 14.64 3.69 0.39
C LEU A 204 15.71 3.58 -0.69
N LEU A 205 16.50 4.63 -0.92
CA LEU A 205 17.60 4.61 -1.89
C LEU A 205 18.72 3.65 -1.48
N GLU A 206 19.06 3.60 -0.20
CA GLU A 206 20.00 2.63 0.35
C GLU A 206 19.48 1.19 0.21
N LEU A 207 18.20 0.97 0.54
CA LEU A 207 17.56 -0.33 0.34
C LEU A 207 17.54 -0.71 -1.14
N LYS A 208 17.26 0.24 -2.04
CA LYS A 208 17.29 0.04 -3.49
C LYS A 208 18.67 -0.40 -3.96
N ALA A 209 19.74 0.25 -3.52
CA ALA A 209 21.11 -0.13 -3.88
C ALA A 209 21.39 -1.60 -3.53
N TRP A 210 20.93 -2.06 -2.36
CA TRP A 210 21.03 -3.48 -2.01
C TRP A 210 20.20 -4.40 -2.91
N PHE A 211 18.97 -4.01 -3.27
CA PHE A 211 18.13 -4.79 -4.18
C PHE A 211 18.62 -4.82 -5.63
N GLU A 212 19.48 -3.88 -6.04
CA GLU A 212 20.13 -3.89 -7.35
C GLU A 212 21.25 -4.94 -7.44
N ASP A 213 21.89 -5.27 -6.31
CA ASP A 213 23.04 -6.17 -6.28
C ASP A 213 22.72 -7.56 -5.71
N GLN A 214 21.82 -7.65 -4.73
CA GLN A 214 21.54 -8.92 -4.07
C GLN A 214 20.78 -9.88 -4.99
N THR A 215 21.19 -11.14 -4.98
CA THR A 215 20.57 -12.21 -5.76
C THR A 215 20.18 -13.43 -4.93
N THR A 216 20.20 -13.27 -3.60
CA THR A 216 19.99 -14.35 -2.64
C THR A 216 18.51 -14.57 -2.38
N TYR A 217 17.71 -13.50 -2.43
CA TYR A 217 16.31 -13.53 -2.01
C TYR A 217 15.39 -12.87 -3.03
N HIS A 218 14.25 -13.52 -3.29
CA HIS A 218 13.09 -12.93 -3.95
C HIS A 218 11.96 -12.77 -2.94
N PHE A 219 11.44 -11.56 -2.82
CA PHE A 219 10.46 -11.13 -1.83
C PHE A 219 9.09 -10.99 -2.51
N TYR A 220 8.18 -11.92 -2.21
CA TYR A 220 6.79 -11.83 -2.63
C TYR A 220 5.90 -11.53 -1.44
N SER A 221 4.81 -10.78 -1.66
CA SER A 221 3.87 -10.44 -0.59
C SER A 221 4.51 -9.77 0.65
N CYS A 222 5.74 -9.26 0.54
CA CYS A 222 6.44 -8.53 1.61
C CYS A 222 6.07 -7.04 1.53
N SER A 223 6.23 -6.33 2.64
CA SER A 223 5.91 -4.91 2.73
C SER A 223 7.07 -4.09 3.25
N ILE A 224 7.11 -2.81 2.88
CA ILE A 224 7.85 -1.77 3.57
C ILE A 224 6.87 -1.07 4.52
N LEU A 225 7.13 -1.15 5.82
CA LEU A 225 6.43 -0.40 6.84
C LEU A 225 7.14 0.94 7.02
N VAL A 226 6.40 2.04 6.79
CA VAL A 226 6.87 3.41 7.01
C VAL A 226 6.24 3.92 8.30
N VAL A 227 7.06 4.47 9.19
CA VAL A 227 6.63 4.94 10.51
C VAL A 227 7.31 6.27 10.83
N PHE A 228 6.57 7.23 11.36
CA PHE A 228 7.14 8.45 11.95
C PHE A 228 6.21 9.08 13.00
N GLU A 229 6.78 9.88 13.89
CA GLU A 229 6.04 10.68 14.85
C GLU A 229 5.61 12.03 14.27
N LYS A 230 4.31 12.16 13.99
CA LYS A 230 3.80 13.35 13.31
C LYS A 230 3.80 14.58 14.20
N GLU A 231 3.57 14.42 15.50
CA GLU A 231 3.59 15.55 16.43
C GLU A 231 5.00 16.16 16.52
N LEU A 232 6.04 15.32 16.62
CA LEU A 232 7.43 15.77 16.57
C LEU A 232 7.76 16.47 15.23
N ALA A 233 7.24 15.96 14.11
CA ALA A 233 7.41 16.60 12.80
C ALA A 233 6.79 18.01 12.77
N LEU A 234 5.59 18.19 13.35
CA LEU A 234 4.89 19.47 13.43
C LEU A 234 5.62 20.48 14.33
N GLU A 235 6.29 19.98 15.37
CA GLU A 235 7.13 20.79 16.27
C GLU A 235 8.49 21.15 15.66
N GLY A 236 8.80 20.69 14.44
CA GLY A 236 10.10 20.89 13.79
C GLY A 236 11.23 20.06 14.40
N SER A 237 10.89 19.06 15.23
CA SER A 237 11.82 18.09 15.80
C SER A 237 12.04 16.91 14.85
N ASN A 238 13.05 16.08 15.14
CA ASN A 238 13.26 14.84 14.39
C ASN A 238 12.07 13.88 14.62
N PRO A 239 11.31 13.52 13.58
CA PRO A 239 10.13 12.68 13.74
C PRO A 239 10.46 11.19 13.87
N GLY A 240 11.75 10.80 13.87
CA GLY A 240 12.15 9.39 13.93
C GLY A 240 11.61 8.60 12.74
N ALA A 241 11.56 9.23 11.56
CA ALA A 241 11.06 8.59 10.34
C ALA A 241 11.91 7.37 9.99
N GLN A 242 11.29 6.21 9.85
CA GLN A 242 11.98 4.95 9.57
C GLN A 242 11.19 4.06 8.62
N ILE A 243 11.92 3.24 7.87
CA ILE A 243 11.37 2.12 7.10
C ILE A 243 11.84 0.78 7.65
N LYS A 244 10.97 -0.23 7.58
CA LYS A 244 11.32 -1.63 7.85
C LYS A 244 10.68 -2.57 6.85
N LEU A 245 11.41 -3.58 6.38
CA LEU A 245 10.85 -4.70 5.64
C LEU A 245 10.11 -5.64 6.61
N ILE A 246 8.92 -6.10 6.23
CA ILE A 246 8.09 -6.99 7.04
C ILE A 246 7.36 -8.04 6.18
N ASP A 247 6.75 -9.03 6.84
CA ASP A 247 5.93 -10.10 6.27
C ASP A 247 6.67 -11.10 5.36
N PHE A 248 7.67 -11.80 5.93
CA PHE A 248 8.59 -12.66 5.17
C PHE A 248 8.10 -14.11 4.95
N ALA A 249 6.80 -14.35 5.02
CA ALA A 249 6.22 -15.68 4.81
C ALA A 249 6.40 -16.23 3.38
N HIS A 250 6.74 -15.36 2.42
CA HIS A 250 6.83 -15.65 1.00
C HIS A 250 8.16 -15.11 0.41
N VAL A 251 9.26 -15.33 1.13
CA VAL A 251 10.61 -15.12 0.62
C VAL A 251 11.14 -16.43 0.05
N TYR A 252 11.71 -16.37 -1.15
CA TYR A 252 12.22 -17.52 -1.89
C TYR A 252 13.70 -17.29 -2.24
N GLU A 253 14.42 -18.38 -2.53
CA GLU A 253 15.81 -18.30 -2.98
C GLU A 253 15.89 -17.66 -4.37
N GLY A 254 16.72 -16.62 -4.50
CA GLY A 254 16.87 -15.85 -5.74
C GLY A 254 17.74 -16.54 -6.80
N ARG A 255 18.50 -17.59 -6.42
CA ARG A 255 19.31 -18.44 -7.32
C ARG A 255 20.23 -17.63 -8.26
N GLY A 256 20.84 -16.56 -7.76
CA GLY A 256 21.74 -15.73 -8.56
C GLY A 256 21.04 -14.73 -9.48
N VAL A 257 19.72 -14.54 -9.31
CA VAL A 257 18.92 -13.58 -10.09
C VAL A 257 18.42 -12.44 -9.20
N ILE A 258 18.46 -11.22 -9.72
CA ILE A 258 17.88 -10.03 -9.06
C ILE A 258 16.35 -10.16 -8.98
N ASP A 259 15.78 -9.76 -7.84
CA ASP A 259 14.33 -9.62 -7.70
C ASP A 259 13.80 -8.36 -8.42
N HIS A 260 13.61 -8.49 -9.73
CA HIS A 260 13.11 -7.41 -10.57
C HIS A 260 11.68 -6.96 -10.17
N ASN A 261 10.88 -7.86 -9.59
CA ASN A 261 9.52 -7.55 -9.18
C ASN A 261 9.53 -6.60 -7.97
N PHE A 262 10.31 -6.95 -6.94
CA PHE A 262 10.44 -6.10 -5.76
C PHE A 262 11.19 -4.79 -6.09
N LEU A 263 12.30 -4.88 -6.81
CA LEU A 263 13.09 -3.72 -7.21
C LEU A 263 12.27 -2.73 -8.05
N GLY A 264 11.47 -3.21 -9.01
CA GLY A 264 10.58 -2.36 -9.81
C GLY A 264 9.55 -1.62 -8.95
N GLY A 265 8.92 -2.32 -7.99
CA GLY A 265 7.98 -1.72 -7.04
C GLY A 265 8.63 -0.68 -6.11
N LEU A 266 9.85 -0.97 -5.63
CA LEU A 266 10.64 -0.06 -4.81
C LEU A 266 11.03 1.20 -5.57
N CYS A 267 11.52 1.07 -6.81
CA CYS A 267 11.83 2.20 -7.69
C CYS A 267 10.60 3.08 -7.94
N SER A 268 9.43 2.47 -8.14
CA SER A 268 8.17 3.19 -8.30
C SER A 268 7.81 3.98 -7.04
N LEU A 269 7.87 3.37 -5.85
CA LEU A 269 7.61 4.05 -4.58
C LEU A 269 8.58 5.24 -4.36
N ILE A 270 9.87 5.03 -4.64
CA ILE A 270 10.91 6.07 -4.59
C ILE A 270 10.55 7.25 -5.49
N LYS A 271 10.10 6.97 -6.73
CA LYS A 271 9.69 8.01 -7.68
C LYS A 271 8.57 8.89 -7.08
N PHE A 272 7.50 8.28 -6.57
CA PHE A 272 6.39 9.04 -5.98
C PHE A 272 6.82 9.89 -4.77
N ILE A 273 7.64 9.33 -3.87
CA ILE A 273 8.13 10.06 -2.71
C ILE A 273 9.06 11.21 -3.13
N SER A 274 9.93 10.98 -4.11
CA SER A 274 10.81 12.00 -4.67
C SER A 274 10.02 13.13 -5.33
N GLU A 275 8.99 12.81 -6.10
CA GLU A 275 8.12 13.80 -6.74
C GLU A 275 7.45 14.71 -5.71
N ILE A 276 6.98 14.17 -4.58
CA ILE A 276 6.38 14.96 -3.49
C ILE A 276 7.40 15.92 -2.85
N LEU A 277 8.67 15.54 -2.78
CA LEU A 277 9.75 16.39 -2.26
C LEU A 277 10.16 17.49 -3.23
N THR A 278 10.16 17.19 -4.53
CA THR A 278 10.67 18.11 -5.56
C THR A 278 9.59 18.99 -6.17
N ALA A 279 8.32 18.60 -6.09
CA ALA A 279 7.21 19.43 -6.51
C ALA A 279 7.15 20.63 -5.56
N PRO A 280 7.43 21.87 -6.04
CA PRO A 280 7.00 23.04 -5.30
C PRO A 280 5.49 22.88 -5.11
N ASN A 281 4.95 23.26 -3.95
CA ASN A 281 3.52 23.52 -3.86
C ASN A 281 3.18 24.50 -4.98
N GLU A 282 2.68 24.00 -6.12
CA GLU A 282 2.26 24.84 -7.23
C GLU A 282 1.16 25.74 -6.70
N CYS A 283 1.59 26.95 -6.42
CA CYS A 283 0.84 28.01 -5.83
C CYS A 283 -0.04 28.62 -6.94
N LYS A 284 -1.30 28.88 -6.58
CA LYS A 284 -2.32 29.69 -7.27
C LYS A 284 -3.10 28.97 -8.37
N THR A 285 -4.21 28.37 -7.96
CA THR A 285 -5.41 28.47 -8.81
C THR A 285 -5.76 29.94 -8.91
N GLU A 286 -5.50 30.55 -10.06
CA GLU A 286 -6.15 31.79 -10.42
C GLU A 286 -7.66 31.57 -10.34
N VAL A 287 -8.32 32.33 -9.47
CA VAL A 287 -9.77 32.47 -9.49
C VAL A 287 -10.12 33.19 -10.79
N SER A 288 -10.27 32.43 -11.88
CA SER A 288 -11.04 32.91 -13.02
C SER A 288 -12.51 32.79 -12.62
N ALA A 289 -13.06 33.90 -12.13
CA ALA A 289 -14.49 34.06 -11.93
C ALA A 289 -15.23 33.66 -13.22
N LYS A 290 -15.95 32.54 -13.17
CA LYS A 290 -17.17 32.37 -13.94
C LYS A 290 -18.28 32.03 -12.96
N ASP A 291 -19.05 33.07 -12.74
CA ASP A 291 -20.30 33.15 -12.02
C ASP A 291 -21.27 32.06 -12.49
N GLY A 292 -22.00 31.48 -11.55
CA GLY A 292 -22.91 30.37 -11.84
C GLY A 292 -23.26 29.56 -10.60
N GLN A 293 -23.88 30.20 -9.61
CA GLN A 293 -24.64 29.51 -8.57
C GLN A 293 -25.54 28.43 -9.18
N LYS A 294 -25.56 27.23 -8.58
CA LYS A 294 -26.81 26.51 -8.36
C LYS A 294 -26.67 25.50 -7.23
N ASN A 295 -27.47 25.77 -6.21
CA ASN A 295 -27.79 24.92 -5.07
C ASN A 295 -28.27 23.53 -5.54
N LEU A 296 -27.74 22.47 -4.95
CA LEU A 296 -28.33 21.13 -5.03
C LEU A 296 -29.53 21.08 -4.09
N ILE A 297 -30.73 21.27 -4.64
CA ILE A 297 -31.97 20.83 -4.01
C ILE A 297 -32.32 19.47 -4.61
N ASN A 298 -32.51 18.50 -3.73
CA ASN A 298 -32.94 17.15 -4.03
C ASN A 298 -34.46 17.16 -4.32
N THR A 299 -34.87 16.72 -5.50
CA THR A 299 -36.26 16.30 -5.77
C THR A 299 -36.29 15.13 -6.73
N ASP A 300 -36.96 14.08 -6.30
CA ASP A 300 -37.40 12.94 -7.11
C ASP A 300 -38.19 13.39 -8.35
N ASN A 301 -38.05 12.61 -9.42
CA ASN A 301 -38.80 12.58 -10.69
C ASN A 301 -38.12 13.18 -11.94
N GLY A 302 -37.74 12.27 -12.84
CA GLY A 302 -37.91 12.39 -14.30
C GLY A 302 -37.03 13.39 -15.05
N VAL A 303 -35.95 12.91 -15.68
CA VAL A 303 -35.21 13.68 -16.70
C VAL A 303 -35.87 13.46 -18.06
N VAL A 304 -36.48 14.52 -18.60
CA VAL A 304 -36.75 14.69 -20.03
C VAL A 304 -35.49 15.28 -20.66
N ALA A 305 -34.96 14.66 -21.72
CA ALA A 305 -33.83 15.16 -22.47
C ALA A 305 -34.34 15.99 -23.66
N ASP A 306 -34.07 17.29 -23.65
CA ASP A 306 -34.17 18.13 -24.84
C ASP A 306 -32.79 18.21 -25.52
N GLN A 307 -32.82 17.94 -26.82
CA GLN A 307 -31.69 18.03 -27.74
C GLN A 307 -31.25 19.49 -27.89
N GLU A 308 -29.97 19.78 -27.68
CA GLU A 308 -29.12 20.64 -28.53
C GLU A 308 -27.76 20.86 -27.86
N ASN A 309 -26.70 20.34 -28.49
CA ASN A 309 -25.42 21.02 -28.75
C ASN A 309 -24.34 20.00 -29.13
N PHE A 310 -24.20 19.81 -30.45
CA PHE A 310 -22.99 19.27 -31.05
C PHE A 310 -21.89 20.32 -30.97
N VAL A 311 -20.77 19.99 -30.33
CA VAL A 311 -19.47 20.56 -30.69
C VAL A 311 -18.49 19.41 -30.85
N ASN A 312 -18.13 19.19 -32.11
CA ASN A 312 -17.12 18.26 -32.57
C ASN A 312 -15.75 18.90 -32.38
N SER A 313 -14.86 18.24 -31.63
CA SER A 313 -13.42 18.51 -31.70
C SER A 313 -12.69 17.17 -31.70
N GLY A 314 -12.07 16.87 -32.83
CA GLY A 314 -11.28 15.67 -33.07
C GLY A 314 -9.92 15.70 -32.38
N ASN A 315 -9.24 14.55 -32.51
CA ASN A 315 -7.99 14.11 -31.87
C ASN A 315 -8.23 13.47 -30.50
N GLY A 316 -7.95 12.20 -30.24
CA GLY A 316 -7.35 11.13 -31.04
C GLY A 316 -6.94 10.06 -30.02
N VAL A 317 -7.62 8.92 -30.04
CA VAL A 317 -7.38 7.80 -29.13
C VAL A 317 -6.15 7.03 -29.62
N VAL A 318 -5.13 6.91 -28.77
CA VAL A 318 -4.13 5.85 -28.87
C VAL A 318 -4.77 4.59 -28.30
N ALA A 319 -5.04 3.60 -29.16
CA ALA A 319 -5.49 2.28 -28.76
C ALA A 319 -4.38 1.28 -29.06
N ASP A 320 -3.95 0.58 -28.01
CA ASP A 320 -2.97 -0.50 -28.07
C ASP A 320 -3.53 -1.73 -28.77
N GLN A 321 -2.60 -2.45 -29.39
CA GLN A 321 -2.74 -3.52 -30.36
C GLN A 321 -3.47 -4.75 -29.80
N GLU A 322 -4.55 -5.20 -30.47
CA GLU A 322 -4.73 -6.61 -30.88
C GLU A 322 -5.67 -6.65 -32.10
N ASN A 323 -5.26 -7.42 -33.12
CA ASN A 323 -6.01 -7.80 -34.33
C ASN A 323 -6.03 -6.82 -35.53
N LEU A 324 -4.94 -6.87 -36.30
CA LEU A 324 -4.92 -6.51 -37.71
C LEU A 324 -5.54 -7.63 -38.56
N ILE A 325 -6.60 -7.32 -39.32
CA ILE A 325 -6.77 -7.85 -40.69
C ILE A 325 -7.12 -6.66 -41.58
N ASN A 326 -6.17 -6.30 -42.44
CA ASN A 326 -6.29 -5.25 -43.43
C ASN A 326 -6.90 -5.84 -44.72
N SER A 327 -8.14 -5.48 -45.03
CA SER A 327 -8.70 -5.66 -46.37
C SER A 327 -9.24 -4.31 -46.84
N GLY A 328 -8.50 -3.69 -47.75
CA GLY A 328 -8.87 -2.43 -48.39
C GLY A 328 -10.19 -2.59 -49.14
N ASN A 329 -11.23 -1.95 -48.60
CA ASN A 329 -12.36 -1.30 -49.29
C ASN A 329 -13.56 -1.28 -48.35
N GLY A 330 -13.90 -0.08 -47.85
CA GLY A 330 -15.24 0.28 -47.36
C GLY A 330 -15.71 -0.39 -46.07
N VAL A 331 -15.82 0.38 -44.98
CA VAL A 331 -16.62 -0.01 -43.81
C VAL A 331 -18.09 -0.05 -44.24
N VAL A 332 -18.64 -1.26 -44.36
CA VAL A 332 -20.08 -1.51 -44.47
C VAL A 332 -20.60 -1.76 -43.05
N ALA A 333 -21.53 -0.92 -42.60
CA ALA A 333 -22.29 -1.16 -41.39
C ALA A 333 -23.32 -2.27 -41.66
N ASP A 334 -23.33 -3.32 -40.86
CA ASP A 334 -24.43 -4.29 -40.87
C ASP A 334 -25.12 -4.28 -39.49
N GLN A 335 -26.27 -3.61 -39.44
CA GLN A 335 -27.24 -3.74 -38.37
C GLN A 335 -28.10 -4.97 -38.67
N LYS A 336 -28.00 -6.02 -37.85
CA LYS A 336 -29.11 -6.95 -37.56
C LYS A 336 -28.69 -7.96 -36.49
N ASN A 337 -29.27 -7.83 -35.30
CA ASN A 337 -29.91 -8.92 -34.56
C ASN A 337 -30.48 -8.36 -33.25
N LEU A 338 -31.68 -7.78 -33.38
CA LEU A 338 -32.63 -7.63 -32.29
C LEU A 338 -33.34 -8.98 -32.10
N THR A 339 -33.20 -9.58 -30.93
CA THR A 339 -34.06 -10.66 -30.46
C THR A 339 -35.38 -10.05 -29.98
N SER A 340 -36.49 -10.41 -30.62
CA SER A 340 -37.83 -10.26 -30.07
C SER A 340 -38.56 -11.58 -30.24
N THR A 341 -38.94 -12.15 -29.11
CA THR A 341 -39.90 -13.24 -28.95
C THR A 341 -41.31 -12.69 -29.07
N ASP A 342 -42.16 -13.33 -29.85
CA ASP A 342 -43.51 -13.72 -29.42
C ASP A 342 -44.14 -14.71 -30.41
N ASN A 343 -44.54 -15.86 -29.86
CA ASN A 343 -45.25 -16.93 -30.56
C ASN A 343 -46.75 -16.65 -30.53
N GLY A 344 -47.36 -16.63 -31.73
CA GLY A 344 -48.80 -16.67 -31.92
C GLY A 344 -49.38 -18.06 -31.68
N VAL A 345 -50.63 -18.03 -31.22
CA VAL A 345 -51.53 -19.12 -30.84
C VAL A 345 -51.79 -20.14 -31.97
N SER A 346 -51.73 -21.42 -31.60
CA SER A 346 -52.72 -22.44 -31.95
C SER A 346 -52.92 -23.35 -30.75
#